data_AF-A0A432R236-F1
#
_entry.id   AF-A0A432R236-F1
#
_cell.length_a   1.000
_cell.length_b   1.000
_cell.length_c   1.000
_cell.angle_alpha   90.00
_cell.angle_beta   90.00
_cell.angle_gamma   90.00
#
_symmetry.space_group_name_H-M   'P 1'
#
loop_
_entity.id
_entity.type
_entity.pdbx_description
1 polymer ?
#
loop_
_entity_poly.entity_id
_entity_poly.type
_entity_poly.pdbx_seq_one_letter_code
_entity_poly.pdbx_strand_id
1 'polypeptide(L)'
;MIDTISSFTGSRKMMKAVLEPLQTRGYLFKRFEPFALKTIGSRKRIEVYHGIDLKNRYVLVFVVNKKSRVLQKEVREWFDLKVRIENYYGYRILQNIAVIHAPLCSKAKALLESEGWKVIVE
;
A
#
# COMPACT_ATOMS: atom_id res chain seq x y z
N MET A 1 37.64 4.64 12.50
CA MET A 1 36.88 5.03 11.29
C MET A 1 35.95 3.88 10.91
N ILE A 2 34.72 3.88 11.40
CA ILE A 2 33.53 3.27 10.75
C ILE A 2 32.29 3.70 11.55
N ASP A 3 31.93 4.98 11.45
CA ASP A 3 30.60 5.45 11.82
C ASP A 3 29.67 5.25 10.62
N THR A 4 28.94 4.14 10.56
CA THR A 4 27.75 4.03 9.69
C THR A 4 26.73 3.02 10.24
N ILE A 5 26.35 3.18 11.51
CA ILE A 5 25.13 2.56 12.04
C ILE A 5 24.27 3.65 12.67
N SER A 6 23.81 4.60 11.85
CA SER A 6 22.83 5.60 12.27
C SER A 6 21.97 6.00 11.08
N SER A 7 20.94 5.20 10.79
CA SER A 7 19.79 5.62 9.97
C SER A 7 18.60 4.62 9.88
N PHE A 8 18.59 3.50 10.63
CA PHE A 8 17.57 2.45 10.43
C PHE A 8 16.50 2.31 11.53
N THR A 9 16.49 3.17 12.54
CA THR A 9 15.57 3.04 13.69
C THR A 9 14.18 3.64 13.44
N GLY A 10 14.03 4.57 12.48
CA GLY A 10 12.73 5.18 12.13
C GLY A 10 11.81 4.29 11.28
N SER A 11 12.38 3.48 10.37
CA SER A 11 11.59 2.68 9.40
C SER A 11 10.85 1.50 10.04
N ARG A 12 11.36 0.98 11.16
CA ARG A 12 10.81 -0.22 11.83
C ARG A 12 9.50 0.07 12.58
N LYS A 13 9.33 1.29 13.11
CA LYS A 13 8.13 1.69 13.87
C LYS A 13 6.94 1.95 12.94
N MET A 14 7.15 2.63 11.80
CA MET A 14 6.07 2.91 10.84
C MET A 14 5.56 1.64 10.15
N MET A 15 6.46 0.69 9.85
CA MET A 15 6.07 -0.59 9.29
C MET A 15 5.15 -1.39 10.23
N LYS A 16 5.44 -1.38 11.54
CA LYS A 16 4.59 -2.03 12.55
C LYS A 16 3.20 -1.42 12.62
N ALA A 17 3.11 -0.09 12.57
CA ALA A 17 1.83 0.62 12.63
C ALA A 17 0.88 0.26 11.47
N VAL A 18 1.42 -0.09 10.30
CA VAL A 18 0.63 -0.56 9.15
C VAL A 18 0.37 -2.07 9.22
N LEU A 19 1.36 -2.84 9.69
CA LEU A 19 1.28 -4.29 9.71
C LEU A 19 0.32 -4.82 10.79
N GLU A 20 0.31 -4.22 11.98
CA GLU A 20 -0.51 -4.66 13.12
C GLU A 20 -2.02 -4.62 12.80
N PRO A 21 -2.61 -3.53 12.26
CA PRO A 21 -4.01 -3.50 11.85
C PRO A 21 -4.36 -4.50 10.75
N LEU A 22 -3.41 -4.84 9.89
CA LEU A 22 -3.60 -5.84 8.85
C LEU A 22 -3.63 -7.25 9.45
N GLN A 23 -2.73 -7.54 10.39
CA GLN A 23 -2.67 -8.84 11.07
C GLN A 23 -3.90 -9.12 11.92
N THR A 24 -4.41 -8.13 12.66
CA THR A 24 -5.65 -8.28 13.46
C THR A 24 -6.87 -8.57 12.58
N ARG A 25 -6.83 -8.17 11.30
CA ARG A 25 -7.85 -8.46 10.27
C ARG A 25 -7.56 -9.74 9.49
N GLY A 26 -6.55 -10.52 9.88
CA GLY A 26 -6.20 -11.82 9.28
C GLY A 26 -5.26 -11.78 8.08
N TYR A 27 -4.68 -10.62 7.75
CA TYR A 27 -3.68 -10.50 6.68
C TYR A 27 -2.27 -10.77 7.24
N LEU A 28 -1.74 -11.95 6.91
CA LEU A 28 -0.40 -12.39 7.33
C LEU A 28 0.56 -12.43 6.14
N PHE A 29 1.77 -11.94 6.37
CA PHE A 29 2.80 -11.77 5.34
C PHE A 29 4.08 -12.50 5.70
N LYS A 30 4.65 -13.23 4.74
CA LYS A 30 6.02 -13.79 4.78
C LYS A 30 7.08 -12.70 4.64
N ARG A 31 6.80 -11.72 3.77
CA ARG A 31 7.62 -10.52 3.56
C ARG A 31 6.73 -9.32 3.42
N PHE A 32 7.18 -8.18 3.93
CA PHE A 32 6.46 -6.92 3.86
C PHE A 32 7.46 -5.78 3.90
N GLU A 33 7.56 -5.03 2.81
CA GLU A 33 8.61 -4.05 2.59
C GLU A 33 8.01 -2.76 2.00
N PRO A 34 8.49 -1.58 2.41
CA PRO A 34 8.04 -0.32 1.82
C PRO A 34 8.52 -0.21 0.37
N PHE A 35 7.66 0.30 -0.50
CA PHE A 35 7.96 0.59 -1.89
C PHE A 35 8.03 2.10 -2.12
N ALA A 36 9.19 2.59 -2.54
CA ALA A 36 9.41 4.00 -2.79
C ALA A 36 8.87 4.42 -4.16
N LEU A 37 7.74 5.13 -4.20
CA LEU A 37 7.12 5.62 -5.45
C LEU A 37 8.02 6.47 -6.37
N LYS A 38 9.08 7.04 -5.81
CA LYS A 38 10.09 7.78 -6.58
C LYS A 38 10.78 6.89 -7.62
N THR A 39 10.87 5.58 -7.40
CA THR A 39 11.51 4.62 -8.34
C THR A 39 10.74 4.51 -9.66
N ILE A 40 9.43 4.74 -9.64
CA ILE A 40 8.55 4.73 -10.83
C ILE A 40 8.15 6.15 -11.26
N GLY A 41 8.91 7.16 -10.84
CA GLY A 41 8.68 8.56 -11.20
C GLY A 41 7.43 9.20 -10.58
N SER A 42 6.78 8.55 -9.60
CA SER A 42 5.57 9.07 -8.97
C SER A 42 5.92 9.89 -7.71
N ARG A 43 5.37 11.12 -7.63
CA ARG A 43 5.49 12.01 -6.47
C ARG A 43 4.26 12.00 -5.57
N LYS A 44 3.36 11.02 -5.74
CA LYS A 44 2.12 10.95 -4.95
C LYS A 44 2.45 10.74 -3.47
N ARG A 45 1.69 11.41 -2.60
CA ARG A 45 1.78 11.27 -1.14
C ARG A 45 0.93 10.10 -0.65
N ILE A 46 1.18 8.92 -1.20
CA ILE A 46 0.62 7.67 -0.70
C ILE A 46 1.77 6.74 -0.33
N GLU A 47 1.62 6.05 0.79
CA GLU A 47 2.58 5.06 1.22
C GLU A 47 2.21 3.72 0.57
N VAL A 48 3.20 3.04 0.01
CA VAL A 48 2.99 1.77 -0.68
C VAL A 48 3.90 0.73 -0.05
N TYR A 49 3.36 -0.46 0.18
CA TYR A 49 4.10 -1.60 0.67
C TYR A 49 3.88 -2.78 -0.26
N HIS A 50 4.97 -3.48 -0.54
CA HIS A 50 4.97 -4.72 -1.29
C HIS A 50 5.17 -5.87 -0.31
N GLY A 51 4.36 -6.92 -0.44
CA GLY A 51 4.44 -8.08 0.43
C GLY A 51 4.18 -9.39 -0.28
N ILE A 52 4.48 -10.47 0.42
CA ILE A 52 4.18 -11.84 0.00
C ILE A 52 3.36 -12.45 1.13
N ASP A 53 2.16 -12.94 0.82
CA ASP A 53 1.32 -13.60 1.83
C ASP A 53 1.79 -15.02 2.16
N LEU A 54 1.14 -15.66 3.13
CA LEU A 54 1.44 -17.06 3.48
C LEU A 54 1.20 -18.04 2.31
N LYS A 55 0.34 -17.69 1.36
CA LYS A 55 0.01 -18.48 0.16
C LYS A 55 0.93 -18.17 -1.04
N ASN A 56 2.04 -17.46 -0.82
CA ASN A 56 2.99 -17.04 -1.86
C ASN A 56 2.38 -16.14 -2.95
N ARG A 57 1.32 -15.39 -2.62
CA ARG A 57 0.73 -14.40 -3.51
C ARG A 57 1.39 -13.05 -3.28
N TYR A 58 1.77 -12.38 -4.36
CA TYR A 58 2.24 -11.00 -4.29
C TYR A 58 1.09 -10.07 -3.90
N VAL A 59 1.33 -9.27 -2.87
CA VAL A 59 0.36 -8.35 -2.28
C VAL A 59 0.88 -6.93 -2.35
N LEU A 60 -0.01 -6.01 -2.69
CA LEU A 60 0.26 -4.58 -2.66
C LEU A 60 -0.68 -3.91 -1.66
N VAL A 61 -0.11 -3.10 -0.76
CA VAL A 61 -0.86 -2.35 0.24
C VAL A 61 -0.65 -0.86 0.02
N PHE A 62 -1.73 -0.13 -0.21
CA PHE A 62 -1.74 1.32 -0.30
C PHE A 62 -2.26 1.88 1.01
N VAL A 63 -1.48 2.79 1.61
CA VAL A 63 -1.85 3.50 2.83
C VAL A 63 -2.03 4.97 2.49
N VAL A 64 -3.24 5.47 2.75
CA VAL A 64 -3.67 6.81 2.35
C VAL A 64 -3.96 7.63 3.59
N ASN A 65 -2.99 8.48 3.92
CA ASN A 65 -3.02 9.37 5.08
C ASN A 65 -3.41 10.78 4.64
N LYS A 66 -4.70 11.13 4.67
CA LYS A 66 -5.15 12.51 4.37
C LYS A 66 -6.44 12.89 5.08
N LYS A 67 -6.59 14.18 5.38
CA LYS A 67 -7.82 14.71 5.99
C LYS A 67 -8.98 14.86 4.99
N SER A 68 -8.67 15.06 3.72
CA SER A 68 -9.69 15.32 2.68
C SER A 68 -10.33 14.04 2.17
N ARG A 69 -11.55 14.15 1.63
CA ARG A 69 -12.28 13.01 1.07
C ARG A 69 -11.51 12.36 -0.09
N VAL A 70 -11.42 11.04 -0.12
CA VAL A 70 -10.92 10.27 -1.27
C VAL A 70 -11.99 10.24 -2.35
N LEU A 71 -11.66 10.75 -3.53
CA LEU A 71 -12.57 10.80 -4.68
C LEU A 71 -12.28 9.68 -5.68
N GLN A 72 -13.28 9.35 -6.50
CA GLN A 72 -13.16 8.29 -7.52
C GLN A 72 -12.02 8.56 -8.53
N LYS A 73 -11.75 9.84 -8.86
CA LYS A 73 -10.63 10.22 -9.72
C LYS A 73 -9.28 9.79 -9.15
N GLU A 74 -9.11 9.92 -7.83
CA GLU A 74 -7.85 9.54 -7.16
C GLU A 74 -7.69 8.02 -7.16
N VAL A 75 -8.78 7.28 -6.94
CA VAL A 75 -8.77 5.82 -7.02
C VAL A 75 -8.37 5.33 -8.42
N ARG A 76 -8.81 5.99 -9.49
CA ARG A 76 -8.38 5.63 -10.86
C ARG A 76 -6.85 5.76 -11.02
N GLU A 77 -6.27 6.82 -10.48
CA GLU A 77 -4.82 7.02 -10.50
C GLU A 77 -4.06 5.95 -9.69
N TRP A 78 -4.70 5.29 -8.74
CA TRP A 78 -4.10 4.17 -7.99
C TRP A 78 -3.98 2.93 -8.85
N PHE A 79 -4.92 2.69 -9.76
CA PHE A 79 -4.83 1.57 -10.71
C PHE A 79 -3.68 1.78 -11.70
N ASP A 80 -3.51 3.00 -12.21
CA ASP A 80 -2.34 3.35 -13.04
C ASP A 80 -1.02 3.20 -12.27
N LEU A 81 -1.04 3.43 -10.96
CA LEU A 81 0.13 3.23 -10.12
C LEU A 81 0.43 1.74 -9.92
N LYS A 82 -0.60 0.92 -9.68
CA LYS A 82 -0.48 -0.53 -9.59
C LYS A 82 0.15 -1.12 -10.85
N VAL A 83 -0.33 -0.74 -12.03
CA VAL A 83 0.21 -1.22 -13.32
C VAL A 83 1.70 -0.88 -13.46
N ARG A 84 2.09 0.34 -13.08
CA ARG A 84 3.51 0.74 -13.09
C ARG A 84 4.36 -0.07 -12.10
N ILE A 85 3.81 -0.41 -10.94
CA ILE A 85 4.48 -1.24 -9.94
C ILE A 85 4.65 -2.67 -10.45
N GLU A 86 3.60 -3.25 -11.06
CA GLU A 86 3.67 -4.56 -11.69
C GLU A 86 4.73 -4.60 -12.80
N ASN A 87 4.78 -3.57 -13.64
CA ASN A 87 5.80 -3.45 -14.69
C ASN A 87 7.22 -3.32 -14.11
N TYR A 88 7.39 -2.57 -13.01
CA TYR A 88 8.69 -2.45 -12.32
C TYR A 88 9.18 -3.80 -11.78
N TYR A 89 8.28 -4.59 -11.21
CA TYR A 89 8.63 -5.89 -10.62
C TYR A 89 8.67 -7.05 -11.62
N GLY A 90 8.01 -6.92 -12.77
CA GLY A 90 7.93 -7.96 -13.80
C GLY A 90 6.97 -9.10 -13.45
N TYR A 91 6.09 -8.93 -12.45
CA TYR A 91 5.08 -9.92 -12.07
C TYR A 91 3.76 -9.25 -11.67
N ARG A 92 2.69 -10.05 -11.74
CA ARG A 92 1.34 -9.59 -11.40
C ARG A 92 1.10 -9.62 -9.89
N ILE A 93 0.51 -8.55 -9.38
CA ILE A 93 0.01 -8.48 -8.00
C ILE A 93 -1.36 -9.15 -7.96
N LEU A 94 -1.48 -10.17 -7.11
CA LEU A 94 -2.68 -11.00 -6.98
C LEU A 94 -3.64 -10.49 -5.91
N GLN A 95 -3.16 -9.68 -4.97
CA GLN A 95 -3.99 -9.12 -3.91
C GLN A 95 -3.65 -7.65 -3.68
N ASN A 96 -4.65 -6.80 -3.63
CA ASN A 96 -4.50 -5.36 -3.41
C ASN A 96 -5.34 -4.94 -2.20
N ILE A 97 -4.72 -4.19 -1.30
CA ILE A 97 -5.35 -3.71 -0.07
C ILE A 97 -5.20 -2.18 -0.04
N ALA A 98 -6.30 -1.46 0.17
CA ALA A 98 -6.29 -0.03 0.41
C ALA A 98 -6.66 0.25 1.87
N VAL A 99 -5.71 0.73 2.65
CA VAL A 99 -5.90 1.25 4.00
C VAL A 99 -6.07 2.77 3.91
N ILE A 100 -7.23 3.27 4.30
CA ILE A 100 -7.65 4.65 4.04
C ILE A 100 -7.99 5.31 5.37
N HIS A 101 -7.16 6.27 5.78
CA HIS A 101 -7.36 7.11 6.96
C HIS A 101 -7.98 8.45 6.53
N ALA A 102 -9.13 8.39 5.87
CA ALA A 102 -9.80 9.53 5.25
C ALA A 102 -11.28 9.22 4.95
N PRO A 103 -12.18 10.23 4.89
CA PRO A 103 -13.53 10.03 4.39
C PRO A 103 -13.51 9.47 2.97
N LEU A 104 -14.13 8.31 2.74
CA LEU A 104 -14.19 7.67 1.42
C LEU A 104 -15.54 7.95 0.75
N CYS A 105 -15.51 8.42 -0.50
CA CYS A 105 -16.72 8.52 -1.31
C CYS A 105 -17.27 7.12 -1.65
N SER A 106 -18.60 6.95 -1.59
CA SER A 106 -19.26 5.67 -1.91
C SER A 106 -18.91 5.13 -3.30
N LYS A 107 -18.87 6.01 -4.32
CA LYS A 107 -18.44 5.64 -5.68
C LYS A 107 -16.98 5.20 -5.75
N ALA A 108 -16.12 5.80 -4.93
CA ALA A 108 -14.70 5.43 -4.85
C ALA A 108 -14.53 4.05 -4.19
N LYS A 109 -15.28 3.78 -3.12
CA LYS A 109 -15.35 2.46 -2.47
C LYS A 109 -15.84 1.38 -3.45
N ALA A 110 -16.96 1.64 -4.11
CA ALA A 110 -17.54 0.69 -5.08
C ALA A 110 -16.56 0.38 -6.22
N LEU A 111 -15.82 1.38 -6.70
CA LEU A 111 -14.82 1.19 -7.75
C LEU A 111 -13.62 0.34 -7.27
N LEU A 112 -13.16 0.52 -6.03
CA LEU A 112 -12.12 -0.34 -5.46
C LEU A 112 -12.60 -1.79 -5.36
N GLU A 113 -13.80 -1.98 -4.81
CA GLU A 113 -14.38 -3.31 -4.59
C GLU A 113 -14.66 -4.03 -5.92
N SER A 114 -15.13 -3.32 -6.96
CA SER A 114 -15.35 -3.90 -8.29
C SER A 114 -14.06 -4.39 -8.96
N GLU A 115 -12.93 -3.74 -8.66
CA GLU A 115 -11.60 -4.13 -9.13
C GLU A 115 -10.91 -5.16 -8.18
N GLY A 116 -11.67 -5.72 -7.23
CA GLY A 116 -11.19 -6.76 -6.33
C GLY A 116 -10.29 -6.28 -5.19
N TRP A 117 -10.21 -4.97 -4.95
CA TRP A 117 -9.44 -4.41 -3.83
C TRP A 117 -10.14 -4.67 -2.50
N LYS A 118 -9.34 -4.97 -1.48
CA LYS A 118 -9.81 -4.98 -0.09
C LYS A 118 -9.69 -3.59 0.49
N VAL A 119 -10.81 -3.00 0.88
CA VAL A 119 -10.87 -1.63 1.42
C VAL A 119 -11.00 -1.69 2.94
N ILE A 120 -10.05 -1.07 3.62
CA ILE A 120 -10.04 -0.85 5.07
C ILE A 120 -10.12 0.66 5.29
N VAL A 121 -11.21 1.13 5.86
CA VAL A 121 -11.39 2.54 6.23
C VAL A 121 -11.25 2.65 7.75
N GLU A 122 -10.42 3.57 8.21
CA GLU A 122 -10.17 3.88 9.62
C GLU A 122 -10.39 5.38 9.92
#